data_AF-A0A8D0TRX4-F1
#
_entry.id   AF-A0A8D0TRX4-F1
#
_cell.length_a   1.000
_cell.length_b   1.000
_cell.length_c   1.000
_cell.angle_alpha   90.00
_cell.angle_beta   90.00
_cell.angle_gamma   90.00
#
_symmetry.space_group_name_H-M   'P 1'
#
loop_
_entity.id
_entity.type
_entity.pdbx_description
1 polymer ?
#
loop_
_entity_poly.entity_id
_entity_poly.type
_entity_poly.pdbx_seq_one_letter_code
_entity_poly.pdbx_strand_id
1 'polypeptide(L)'
;MASKNSSLIHGLFWLLLHFGWIWVALFFSDDREGEHFLWDLKAEMLQKGICVAFTEKILTTKRTYGSTDIHFLTRNRVWILVAKWDVVLNEVDSILHSSHGILSFSLQKRKIPGFQHFLKTVNPSQYPENFYLCIIWFKIFIHSLAGSLRGKVNDCLPNSSLEFMPMNIDVMTMSDSNYFIYNAVYAVVQTLHEMLLHLLFFGCKENQFDVLQPFLDKIQFRNSAGEHISLDEKRYHVVKYDIMNIVSFPGGLGFLVKGGESGSSGLYDQGLVINKEMIEWPTGFKETPQSVCSQSCSSGFRKIPQEEINMCNAQQKEIFLFTITFKCGKNEMFESFSTDAEQCRNHCLPKVLTFLAFEDSMGMSLTCMVLCFFVITAVILLIFANNWALSYVLLISLLLGFLCPLLFIGRPSTATCILRQITFGALFTVAVATVLAKTLTVILAFKAMRPGRIMRRLLVTGASNYVIPICFLIQVVICGVWLGTSPPFLEIHTHSEPKNLILMCNKGTITAFYCILGYLGFLALRSFSLAFLARSLPDTFNESKFLTFSMLVFYSVWVTFLPIHHSNKGKAMVAMEIFSILGPNAGLLGCIFVPKCYIILLRPDKNSLKGLRNQIGSTRNRHSGFIS
;
A
#
# COMPACT_ATOMS: atom_id res chain seq x y z
N MET A 1 25.57 -39.51 14.62
CA MET A 1 24.42 -40.44 14.53
C MET A 1 23.07 -39.77 14.68
N ALA A 2 22.90 -38.81 15.60
CA ALA A 2 21.71 -37.96 15.58
C ALA A 2 21.62 -37.15 14.26
N SER A 3 20.41 -36.94 13.76
CA SER A 3 20.14 -36.13 12.57
C SER A 3 20.35 -34.64 12.85
N LYS A 4 20.66 -33.86 11.79
CA LYS A 4 20.68 -32.40 11.87
C LYS A 4 19.24 -31.87 11.96
N ASN A 5 19.04 -30.88 12.83
CA ASN A 5 17.74 -30.28 13.11
C ASN A 5 17.06 -29.64 11.89
N SER A 6 17.80 -29.34 10.81
CA SER A 6 17.26 -28.75 9.57
C SER A 6 16.17 -29.59 8.90
N SER A 7 16.29 -30.91 8.94
CA SER A 7 15.28 -31.84 8.38
C SER A 7 13.94 -31.76 9.12
N LEU A 8 14.01 -31.54 10.43
CA LEU A 8 12.86 -31.44 11.31
C LEU A 8 12.20 -30.06 11.23
N ILE A 9 12.97 -28.98 11.06
CA ILE A 9 12.43 -27.63 10.80
C ILE A 9 11.56 -27.66 9.55
N HIS A 10 12.04 -28.32 8.50
CA HIS A 10 11.30 -28.49 7.26
C HIS A 10 9.99 -29.28 7.45
N GLY A 11 10.04 -30.38 8.22
CA GLY A 11 8.85 -31.18 8.55
C GLY A 11 7.81 -30.39 9.35
N LEU A 12 8.25 -29.62 10.35
CA LEU A 12 7.40 -28.72 11.13
C LEU A 12 6.77 -27.65 10.24
N PHE A 13 7.54 -27.06 9.35
CA PHE A 13 7.05 -26.05 8.42
C PHE A 13 5.91 -26.59 7.52
N TRP A 14 6.11 -27.76 6.89
CA TRP A 14 5.07 -28.38 6.07
C TRP A 14 3.83 -28.76 6.87
N LEU A 15 4.00 -29.21 8.12
CA LEU A 15 2.89 -29.53 9.01
C LEU A 15 2.00 -28.29 9.23
N LEU A 16 2.61 -27.13 9.50
CA LEU A 16 1.88 -25.87 9.68
C LEU A 16 1.12 -25.46 8.42
N LEU A 17 1.77 -25.55 7.26
CA LEU A 17 1.13 -25.23 5.97
C LEU A 17 -0.04 -26.16 5.64
N HIS A 18 0.10 -27.46 5.88
CA HIS A 18 -0.95 -28.44 5.59
C HIS A 18 -2.25 -28.14 6.34
N PHE A 19 -2.15 -27.64 7.56
CA PHE A 19 -3.31 -27.23 8.37
C PHE A 19 -3.69 -25.75 8.22
N GLY A 20 -2.97 -24.98 7.40
CA GLY A 20 -3.21 -23.55 7.22
C GLY A 20 -2.93 -22.70 8.47
N TRP A 21 -2.05 -23.19 9.36
CA TRP A 21 -1.66 -22.49 10.59
C TRP A 21 -0.56 -21.48 10.29
N ILE A 22 -0.95 -20.21 10.19
CA ILE A 22 -0.07 -19.10 9.83
C ILE A 22 0.22 -18.17 11.01
N TRP A 23 -0.37 -18.42 12.18
CA TRP A 23 -0.16 -17.63 13.39
C TRP A 23 0.21 -18.56 14.55
N VAL A 24 1.45 -18.51 15.00
CA VAL A 24 2.01 -19.47 15.98
C VAL A 24 2.79 -18.78 17.09
N ALA A 25 2.86 -19.40 18.26
CA ALA A 25 3.76 -19.01 19.34
C ALA A 25 4.90 -20.03 19.43
N LEU A 26 6.12 -19.59 19.72
CA LEU A 26 7.28 -20.47 19.81
C LEU A 26 7.84 -20.49 21.23
N PHE A 27 8.09 -21.69 21.74
CA PHE A 27 8.77 -21.92 23.02
C PHE A 27 10.07 -22.65 22.73
N PHE A 28 11.17 -22.21 23.34
CA PHE A 28 12.50 -22.76 23.09
C PHE A 28 13.34 -22.82 24.37
N SER A 29 14.28 -23.75 24.46
CA SER A 29 15.21 -23.90 25.57
C SER A 29 16.22 -22.75 25.63
N ASP A 30 16.76 -22.48 26.82
CA ASP A 30 17.69 -21.37 27.05
C ASP A 30 19.14 -21.60 26.62
N ASP A 31 19.42 -22.76 26.05
CA ASP A 31 20.73 -23.20 25.59
C ASP A 31 21.03 -22.74 24.15
N ARG A 32 22.30 -22.87 23.77
CA ARG A 32 22.77 -22.47 22.43
C ARG A 32 22.09 -23.24 21.30
N GLU A 33 21.72 -24.50 21.56
CA GLU A 33 21.03 -25.34 20.58
C GLU A 33 19.59 -24.84 20.35
N GLY A 34 18.85 -24.53 21.42
CA GLY A 34 17.52 -23.94 21.34
C GLY A 34 17.50 -22.58 20.64
N GLU A 35 18.49 -21.72 20.94
CA GLU A 35 18.62 -20.42 20.26
C GLU A 35 18.90 -20.58 18.76
N HIS A 36 19.86 -21.42 18.37
CA HIS A 36 20.16 -21.66 16.96
C HIS A 36 18.95 -22.23 16.20
N PHE A 37 18.23 -23.18 16.81
CA PHE A 37 17.02 -23.75 16.25
C PHE A 37 15.93 -22.68 16.01
N LEU A 38 15.74 -21.78 16.97
CA LEU A 38 14.77 -20.70 16.86
C LEU A 38 15.09 -19.76 15.69
N TRP A 39 16.37 -19.41 15.51
CA TRP A 39 16.81 -18.54 14.42
C TRP A 39 16.54 -19.15 13.05
N ASP A 40 16.93 -20.42 12.85
CA ASP A 40 16.70 -21.15 11.61
C ASP A 40 15.19 -21.28 11.31
N LEU A 41 14.39 -21.63 12.32
CA LEU A 41 12.95 -21.79 12.18
C LEU A 41 12.26 -20.46 11.84
N LYS A 42 12.63 -19.35 12.50
CA LYS A 42 12.10 -18.02 12.20
C LYS A 42 12.42 -17.59 10.76
N ALA A 43 13.63 -17.86 10.28
CA ALA A 43 14.03 -17.52 8.92
C ALA A 43 13.17 -18.26 7.88
N GLU A 44 12.93 -19.56 8.06
CA GLU A 44 12.11 -20.37 7.14
C GLU A 44 10.62 -19.95 7.21
N MET A 45 10.10 -19.67 8.41
CA MET A 45 8.73 -19.16 8.60
C MET A 45 8.50 -17.80 7.93
N LEU A 46 9.46 -16.87 8.05
CA LEU A 46 9.39 -15.54 7.43
C LEU A 46 9.35 -15.63 5.90
N GLN A 47 10.16 -16.50 5.30
CA GLN A 47 10.21 -16.67 3.85
C GLN A 47 8.87 -17.14 3.27
N LYS A 48 8.03 -17.77 4.10
CA LYS A 48 6.83 -18.48 3.67
C LYS A 48 5.53 -17.92 4.24
N GLY A 49 5.60 -16.76 4.90
CA GLY A 49 4.43 -16.01 5.37
C GLY A 49 3.76 -16.56 6.64
N ILE A 50 4.49 -17.33 7.47
CA ILE A 50 4.02 -17.74 8.80
C ILE A 50 4.47 -16.68 9.81
N CYS A 51 3.51 -16.17 10.59
CA CYS A 51 3.74 -15.16 11.61
C CYS A 51 3.97 -15.79 12.99
N VAL A 52 5.00 -15.31 13.67
CA VAL A 52 5.27 -15.64 15.06
C VAL A 52 4.66 -14.55 15.96
N ALA A 53 3.69 -14.92 16.79
CA ALA A 53 2.97 -14.03 17.69
C ALA A 53 3.87 -13.52 18.83
N PHE A 54 4.58 -14.45 19.47
CA PHE A 54 5.60 -14.19 20.49
C PHE A 54 6.53 -15.39 20.60
N THR A 55 7.68 -15.19 21.24
CA THR A 55 8.64 -16.24 21.55
C THR A 55 9.01 -16.22 23.02
N GLU A 56 8.89 -17.36 23.67
CA GLU A 56 9.15 -17.51 25.10
C GLU A 56 10.31 -18.45 25.35
N LYS A 57 11.21 -18.06 26.26
CA LYS A 57 12.42 -18.80 26.58
C LYS A 57 12.20 -19.65 27.84
N ILE A 58 12.40 -20.96 27.75
CA ILE A 58 12.24 -21.91 28.85
C ILE A 58 13.61 -22.16 29.50
N LEU A 59 13.73 -21.80 30.79
CA LEU A 59 14.96 -21.99 31.58
C LEU A 59 15.17 -23.47 31.94
N THR A 60 16.23 -24.10 31.42
CA THR A 60 16.56 -25.51 31.69
C THR A 60 16.96 -25.80 33.14
N THR A 61 17.29 -24.78 33.94
CA THR A 61 17.88 -24.91 35.28
C THR A 61 16.91 -24.73 36.47
N LYS A 62 15.65 -24.34 36.25
CA LYS A 62 14.66 -24.16 37.34
C LYS A 62 13.60 -25.27 37.34
N ARG A 63 13.79 -26.27 38.20
CA ARG A 63 12.87 -27.40 38.47
C ARG A 63 11.49 -27.04 39.04
N THR A 64 11.16 -25.77 39.22
CA THR A 64 9.89 -25.34 39.85
C THR A 64 9.53 -23.94 39.36
N TYR A 65 8.70 -23.86 38.32
CA TYR A 65 7.75 -22.75 38.24
C TYR A 65 6.57 -23.10 39.14
N GLY A 66 6.18 -22.17 40.00
CA GLY A 66 4.89 -22.22 40.67
C GLY A 66 3.79 -22.33 39.62
N SER A 67 2.84 -23.22 39.87
CA SER A 67 1.80 -23.62 38.93
C SER A 67 0.92 -22.48 38.39
N THR A 68 1.01 -21.27 38.94
CA THR A 68 0.03 -20.20 38.71
C THR A 68 0.18 -19.43 37.39
N ASP A 69 1.36 -19.31 36.80
CA ASP A 69 1.54 -18.52 35.56
C ASP A 69 1.34 -19.31 34.26
N ILE A 70 1.38 -20.66 34.31
CA ILE A 70 1.19 -21.54 33.14
C ILE A 70 -0.27 -22.04 33.04
N HIS A 71 -1.09 -21.88 34.09
CA HIS A 71 -2.51 -22.26 34.07
C HIS A 71 -3.33 -21.60 32.95
N PHE A 72 -2.90 -20.44 32.43
CA PHE A 72 -3.58 -19.74 31.32
C PHE A 72 -3.22 -20.27 29.92
N LEU A 73 -2.27 -21.20 29.78
CA LEU A 73 -1.72 -21.63 28.49
C LEU A 73 -2.31 -22.93 27.92
N THR A 74 -3.14 -23.68 28.64
CA THR A 74 -3.46 -25.07 28.27
C THR A 74 -4.82 -25.27 27.59
N ARG A 75 -5.84 -24.47 27.90
CA ARG A 75 -7.19 -24.68 27.37
C ARG A 75 -7.34 -24.12 25.96
N ASN A 76 -7.89 -24.91 25.03
CA ASN A 76 -8.13 -24.57 23.61
C ASN A 76 -6.86 -24.19 22.82
N ARG A 77 -5.73 -24.87 23.03
CA ARG A 77 -4.53 -24.73 22.20
C ARG A 77 -4.02 -26.08 21.73
N VAL A 78 -3.40 -26.11 20.55
CA VAL A 78 -2.67 -27.28 20.05
C VAL A 78 -1.18 -27.09 20.34
N TRP A 79 -0.56 -28.11 20.90
CA TRP A 79 0.87 -28.15 21.13
C TRP A 79 1.55 -29.04 20.09
N ILE A 80 2.67 -28.55 19.56
CA ILE A 80 3.54 -29.33 18.67
C ILE A 80 4.89 -29.46 19.37
N LEU A 81 5.24 -30.68 19.76
CA LEU A 81 6.51 -30.97 20.40
C LEU A 81 7.53 -31.39 19.35
N VAL A 82 8.55 -30.54 19.28
CA VAL A 82 9.72 -30.74 18.43
C VAL A 82 10.83 -31.48 19.19
N ALA A 83 10.76 -31.47 20.52
CA ALA A 83 11.65 -32.17 21.41
C ALA A 83 11.27 -33.66 21.55
N LYS A 84 12.26 -34.47 21.90
CA LYS A 84 12.12 -35.91 22.14
C LYS A 84 11.12 -36.18 23.26
N TRP A 85 10.03 -36.90 22.98
CA TRP A 85 8.99 -37.24 23.96
C TRP A 85 9.48 -37.90 25.24
N ASP A 86 10.54 -38.70 25.15
CA ASP A 86 11.01 -39.56 26.23
C ASP A 86 11.52 -38.75 27.44
N VAL A 87 11.83 -37.47 27.26
CA VAL A 87 12.27 -36.54 28.33
C VAL A 87 11.09 -35.80 28.95
N VAL A 88 9.95 -35.71 28.24
CA VAL A 88 9.00 -34.62 28.42
C VAL A 88 7.77 -35.04 29.23
N LEU A 89 7.41 -36.33 29.32
CA LEU A 89 6.16 -36.74 29.99
C LEU A 89 6.12 -36.44 31.50
N ASN A 90 7.19 -36.68 32.26
CA ASN A 90 7.19 -36.39 33.70
C ASN A 90 7.23 -34.88 34.01
N GLU A 91 7.84 -34.07 33.13
CA GLU A 91 7.88 -32.61 33.30
C GLU A 91 6.60 -31.95 32.78
N VAL A 92 6.00 -32.46 31.71
CA VAL A 92 4.85 -31.84 31.03
C VAL A 92 3.50 -32.28 31.58
N ASP A 93 3.36 -33.49 32.16
CA ASP A 93 2.13 -33.84 32.90
C ASP A 93 1.90 -32.88 34.08
N SER A 94 2.98 -32.36 34.69
CA SER A 94 2.90 -31.36 35.76
C SER A 94 2.51 -29.96 35.26
N ILE A 95 2.72 -29.67 33.96
CA ILE A 95 2.55 -28.34 33.35
C ILE A 95 1.26 -28.23 32.53
N LEU A 96 0.88 -29.27 31.77
CA LEU A 96 -0.22 -29.18 30.79
C LEU A 96 -1.55 -29.76 31.28
N HIS A 97 -1.59 -30.49 32.41
CA HIS A 97 -2.75 -31.22 32.96
C HIS A 97 -3.43 -32.24 32.03
N SER A 98 -3.24 -32.17 30.71
CA SER A 98 -3.68 -33.13 29.70
C SER A 98 -2.70 -33.12 28.53
N SER A 99 -2.17 -34.30 28.22
CA SER A 99 -1.32 -34.55 27.05
C SER A 99 -2.13 -34.91 25.79
N HIS A 100 -3.47 -34.92 25.89
CA HIS A 100 -4.36 -35.32 24.82
C HIS A 100 -4.34 -34.33 23.64
N GLY A 101 -4.14 -34.85 22.43
CA GLY A 101 -4.13 -34.11 21.17
C GLY A 101 -2.83 -33.34 20.89
N ILE A 102 -1.74 -33.67 21.59
CA ILE A 102 -0.42 -33.08 21.32
C ILE A 102 0.23 -33.80 20.15
N LEU A 103 0.67 -33.01 19.16
CA LEU A 103 1.41 -33.50 18.00
C LEU A 103 2.91 -33.45 18.22
N SER A 104 3.64 -34.26 17.47
CA SER A 104 5.07 -34.41 17.68
C SER A 104 5.79 -35.13 16.57
N PHE A 105 7.10 -34.98 16.54
CA PHE A 105 7.96 -35.62 15.56
C PHE A 105 8.77 -36.74 16.23
N SER A 106 8.69 -37.95 15.67
CA SER A 106 9.57 -39.07 16.03
C SER A 106 10.36 -39.49 14.81
N LEU A 107 11.64 -39.82 14.98
CA LEU A 107 12.44 -40.35 13.88
C LEU A 107 11.85 -41.69 13.41
N GLN A 108 11.72 -41.89 12.10
CA GLN A 108 11.30 -43.17 11.56
C GLN A 108 12.38 -44.24 11.81
N LYS A 109 12.02 -45.29 12.55
CA LYS A 109 12.93 -46.36 12.99
C LYS A 109 12.55 -47.68 12.37
N ARG A 110 13.53 -48.51 12.01
CA ARG A 110 13.28 -49.92 11.67
C ARG A 110 13.18 -50.78 12.92
N LYS A 111 12.29 -51.77 12.90
CA LYS A 111 12.14 -52.74 14.00
C LYS A 111 13.45 -53.52 14.18
N ILE A 112 14.04 -53.42 15.37
CA ILE A 112 15.22 -54.19 15.72
C ILE A 112 14.80 -55.63 16.07
N PRO A 113 15.36 -56.65 15.40
CA PRO A 113 15.10 -58.04 15.74
C PRO A 113 15.46 -58.33 17.21
N GLY A 114 14.57 -59.00 17.93
CA GLY A 114 14.82 -59.44 19.32
C GLY A 114 14.70 -58.37 20.41
N PHE A 115 14.56 -57.07 20.09
CA PHE A 115 14.48 -56.00 21.10
C PHE A 115 13.28 -56.16 22.06
N GLN A 116 12.07 -56.36 21.51
CA GLN A 116 10.86 -56.59 22.33
C GLN A 116 10.97 -57.87 23.16
N HIS A 117 11.56 -58.93 22.58
CA HIS A 117 11.79 -60.18 23.30
C HIS A 117 12.77 -59.97 24.47
N PHE A 118 13.84 -59.22 24.26
CA PHE A 118 14.80 -58.85 25.29
C PHE A 118 14.12 -58.09 26.45
N LEU A 119 13.31 -57.07 26.15
CA LEU A 119 12.60 -56.30 27.18
C LEU A 119 11.59 -57.15 27.99
N LYS A 120 10.95 -58.14 27.37
CA LYS A 120 10.04 -59.06 28.07
C LYS A 120 10.76 -60.03 29.00
N THR A 121 11.99 -60.42 28.66
CA THR A 121 12.74 -61.49 29.32
C THR A 121 13.80 -60.99 30.30
N VAL A 122 14.25 -59.73 30.17
CA VAL A 122 15.23 -59.13 31.06
C VAL A 122 14.71 -59.09 32.50
N ASN A 123 15.57 -59.49 33.43
CA ASN A 123 15.33 -59.37 34.86
C ASN A 123 16.65 -59.08 35.60
N PRO A 124 16.60 -58.52 36.81
CA PRO A 124 17.81 -58.26 37.59
C PRO A 124 18.59 -59.53 37.96
N SER A 125 17.92 -60.69 38.01
CA SER A 125 18.58 -61.97 38.35
C SER A 125 19.47 -62.54 37.24
N GLN A 126 19.20 -62.21 35.97
CA GLN A 126 20.08 -62.54 34.84
C GLN A 126 21.36 -61.69 34.83
N TYR A 127 21.33 -60.50 35.45
CA TYR A 127 22.44 -59.55 35.44
C TYR A 127 22.76 -59.03 36.86
N PRO A 128 23.20 -59.90 37.79
CA PRO A 128 23.39 -59.54 39.19
C PRO A 128 24.48 -58.48 39.41
N GLU A 129 25.43 -58.35 38.47
CA GLU A 129 26.50 -57.34 38.50
C GLU A 129 26.00 -55.94 38.09
N ASN A 130 24.83 -55.83 37.44
CA ASN A 130 24.30 -54.57 36.97
C ASN A 130 23.44 -53.89 38.05
N PHE A 131 24.11 -53.20 38.96
CA PHE A 131 23.46 -52.46 40.05
C PHE A 131 22.44 -51.41 39.56
N TYR A 132 22.67 -50.80 38.39
CA TYR A 132 21.74 -49.82 37.81
C TYR A 132 20.41 -50.45 37.39
N LEU A 133 20.44 -51.66 36.83
CA LEU A 133 19.24 -52.42 36.47
C LEU A 133 18.39 -52.68 37.71
N CYS A 134 19.03 -53.03 38.81
CA CYS A 134 18.40 -53.21 40.11
C CYS A 134 17.75 -51.93 40.65
N ILE A 135 18.42 -50.78 40.58
CA ILE A 135 17.84 -49.47 40.97
C ILE A 135 16.62 -49.13 40.11
N ILE A 136 16.68 -49.37 38.81
CA ILE A 136 15.57 -49.10 37.88
C ILE A 136 14.37 -49.99 38.24
N TRP A 137 14.59 -51.30 38.44
CA TRP A 137 13.54 -52.23 38.85
C TRP A 137 12.90 -51.81 40.17
N PHE A 138 13.73 -51.43 41.15
CA PHE A 138 13.24 -50.95 42.44
C PHE A 138 12.33 -49.73 42.26
N LYS A 139 12.73 -48.73 41.45
CA LYS A 139 11.91 -47.53 41.20
C LYS A 139 10.58 -47.84 40.50
N ILE A 140 10.59 -48.76 39.53
CA ILE A 140 9.39 -49.10 38.75
C ILE A 140 8.37 -49.87 39.59
N PHE A 141 8.84 -50.83 40.39
CA PHE A 141 7.99 -51.78 41.11
C PHE A 141 7.86 -51.48 42.62
N ILE A 142 8.25 -50.28 43.09
CA ILE A 142 8.21 -49.93 44.52
C ILE A 142 6.80 -49.99 45.12
N HIS A 143 5.76 -49.64 44.35
CA HIS A 143 4.37 -49.60 44.82
C HIS A 143 3.73 -50.99 44.92
N SER A 144 4.23 -51.97 44.17
CA SER A 144 3.81 -53.38 44.29
C SER A 144 4.36 -54.08 45.55
N LEU A 145 5.23 -53.41 46.32
CA LEU A 145 5.89 -53.95 47.51
C LEU A 145 5.11 -53.71 48.82
N ALA A 146 3.96 -53.04 48.77
CA ALA A 146 3.22 -52.54 49.95
C ALA A 146 2.67 -53.61 50.92
N GLY A 147 3.00 -54.89 50.74
CA GLY A 147 2.60 -55.99 51.63
C GLY A 147 3.73 -56.86 52.19
N SER A 148 5.00 -56.70 51.77
CA SER A 148 6.07 -57.61 52.20
C SER A 148 7.38 -56.87 52.49
N LEU A 149 7.68 -56.80 53.79
CA LEU A 149 9.00 -56.58 54.42
C LEU A 149 9.79 -55.30 54.05
N ARG A 150 10.25 -54.63 55.11
CA ARG A 150 11.24 -53.55 55.13
C ARG A 150 12.57 -54.02 54.48
N GLY A 151 12.63 -54.03 53.15
CA GLY A 151 13.79 -54.47 52.37
C GLY A 151 14.86 -53.38 52.22
N LYS A 152 16.14 -53.77 52.23
CA LYS A 152 17.25 -52.87 51.87
C LYS A 152 17.20 -52.60 50.36
N VAL A 153 17.88 -51.54 49.91
CA VAL A 153 18.01 -51.10 48.50
C VAL A 153 18.51 -52.19 47.53
N ASN A 154 18.91 -53.38 48.04
CA ASN A 154 19.49 -54.48 47.26
C ASN A 154 18.54 -55.67 47.04
N ASP A 155 17.31 -55.67 47.56
CA ASP A 155 16.36 -56.78 47.34
C ASP A 155 15.53 -56.52 46.07
N CYS A 156 16.08 -56.89 44.90
CA CYS A 156 15.42 -56.72 43.60
C CYS A 156 14.42 -57.86 43.36
N LEU A 157 13.17 -57.53 43.02
CA LEU A 157 12.14 -58.54 42.72
C LEU A 157 12.50 -59.32 41.44
N PRO A 158 12.69 -60.65 41.48
CA PRO A 158 13.16 -61.41 40.32
C PRO A 158 12.04 -61.76 39.32
N ASN A 159 10.77 -61.71 39.73
CA ASN A 159 9.63 -62.24 38.96
C ASN A 159 8.79 -61.18 38.23
N SER A 160 9.20 -59.91 38.23
CA SER A 160 8.48 -58.82 37.56
C SER A 160 9.06 -58.55 36.17
N SER A 161 8.22 -58.65 35.14
CA SER A 161 8.55 -58.30 33.75
C SER A 161 8.21 -56.84 33.45
N LEU A 162 9.02 -56.18 32.61
CA LEU A 162 8.72 -54.85 32.07
C LEU A 162 7.43 -54.81 31.24
N GLU A 163 6.92 -55.96 30.80
CA GLU A 163 5.62 -56.05 30.12
C GLU A 163 4.45 -55.60 30.99
N PHE A 164 4.56 -55.74 32.32
CA PHE A 164 3.52 -55.36 33.28
C PHE A 164 3.87 -54.08 34.04
N MET A 165 4.68 -53.20 33.43
CA MET A 165 5.09 -51.95 34.04
C MET A 165 3.87 -51.04 34.30
N PRO A 166 3.65 -50.58 35.54
CA PRO A 166 2.47 -49.78 35.92
C PRO A 166 2.55 -48.30 35.52
N MET A 167 3.46 -47.93 34.61
CA MET A 167 3.69 -46.55 34.19
C MET A 167 2.92 -46.25 32.90
N ASN A 168 2.46 -45.01 32.72
CA ASN A 168 1.69 -44.54 31.55
C ASN A 168 2.53 -44.42 30.25
N ILE A 169 3.61 -45.19 30.11
CA ILE A 169 4.57 -45.10 29.01
C ILE A 169 4.76 -46.48 28.39
N ASP A 170 4.63 -46.57 27.06
CA ASP A 170 4.94 -47.78 26.31
C ASP A 170 6.46 -47.97 26.17
N VAL A 171 7.07 -48.64 27.14
CA VAL A 171 8.50 -48.99 27.14
C VAL A 171 8.85 -50.04 26.07
N MET A 172 7.86 -50.73 25.50
CA MET A 172 8.06 -51.73 24.45
C MET A 172 8.36 -51.11 23.09
N THR A 173 8.07 -49.82 22.92
CA THR A 173 8.42 -49.05 21.73
C THR A 173 9.78 -48.39 21.92
N MET A 174 10.67 -48.56 20.95
CA MET A 174 12.03 -48.04 21.04
C MET A 174 12.05 -46.51 20.90
N SER A 175 12.63 -45.83 21.88
CA SER A 175 12.83 -44.38 21.84
C SER A 175 13.85 -43.95 20.79
N ASP A 176 13.79 -42.68 20.38
CA ASP A 176 14.74 -42.11 19.40
C ASP A 176 16.16 -42.14 19.96
N SER A 177 16.32 -41.80 21.24
CA SER A 177 17.62 -41.83 21.93
C SER A 177 18.22 -43.24 21.98
N ASN A 178 17.42 -44.25 22.32
CA ASN A 178 17.90 -45.63 22.35
C ASN A 178 18.32 -46.10 20.96
N TYR A 179 17.61 -45.68 19.90
CA TYR A 179 17.94 -46.03 18.53
C TYR A 179 19.28 -45.44 18.08
N PHE A 180 19.54 -44.18 18.44
CA PHE A 180 20.84 -43.55 18.17
C PHE A 180 21.97 -44.23 18.92
N ILE A 181 21.77 -44.60 20.18
CA ILE A 181 22.76 -45.34 20.98
C ILE A 181 23.06 -46.69 20.33
N TYR A 182 22.02 -47.44 19.95
CA TYR A 182 22.17 -48.71 19.24
C TYR A 182 23.02 -48.56 17.96
N ASN A 183 22.70 -47.58 17.10
CA ASN A 183 23.46 -47.34 15.88
C ASN A 183 24.89 -46.84 16.15
N ALA A 184 25.10 -46.04 17.20
CA ALA A 184 26.42 -45.57 17.60
C ALA A 184 27.32 -46.73 18.07
N VAL A 185 26.78 -47.65 18.89
CA VAL A 185 27.52 -48.83 19.34
C VAL A 185 27.92 -49.70 18.15
N TYR A 186 27.00 -49.95 17.21
CA TYR A 186 27.31 -50.71 15.99
C TYR A 186 28.38 -50.03 15.12
N ALA A 187 28.38 -48.70 15.02
CA ALA A 187 29.41 -47.99 14.28
C ALA A 187 30.78 -48.09 14.95
N VAL A 188 30.85 -48.04 16.28
CA VAL A 188 32.10 -48.27 17.02
C VAL A 188 32.59 -49.72 16.82
N VAL A 189 31.69 -50.70 16.92
CA VAL A 189 32.06 -52.11 16.69
C VAL A 189 32.57 -52.33 15.27
N GLN A 190 31.89 -51.77 14.27
CA GLN A 190 32.29 -51.92 12.88
C GLN A 190 33.61 -51.18 12.60
N THR A 191 33.84 -50.00 13.17
CA THR A 191 35.13 -49.30 13.00
C THR A 191 36.28 -50.08 13.62
N LEU A 192 36.08 -50.64 14.81
CA LEU A 192 37.07 -51.51 15.44
C LEU A 192 37.31 -52.78 14.61
N HIS A 193 36.27 -53.34 13.99
CA HIS A 193 36.41 -54.50 13.12
C HIS A 193 37.23 -54.19 11.86
N GLU A 194 36.93 -53.09 11.17
CA GLU A 194 37.71 -52.63 10.01
C GLU A 194 39.16 -52.31 10.39
N MET A 195 39.35 -51.67 11.55
CA MET A 195 40.69 -51.38 12.07
C MET A 195 41.46 -52.66 12.40
N LEU A 196 40.81 -53.67 13.00
CA LEU A 196 41.40 -54.98 13.29
C LEU A 196 41.76 -55.74 11.99
N LEU A 197 40.89 -55.70 10.98
CA LEU A 197 41.20 -56.24 9.66
C LEU A 197 42.41 -55.53 9.05
N HIS A 198 42.46 -54.21 9.11
CA HIS A 198 43.59 -53.43 8.62
C HIS A 198 44.90 -53.75 9.37
N LEU A 199 44.82 -53.97 10.70
CA LEU A 199 45.93 -54.42 11.55
C LEU A 199 46.45 -55.80 11.16
N LEU A 200 45.55 -56.74 10.85
CA LEU A 200 45.88 -58.11 10.45
C LEU A 200 46.54 -58.17 9.06
N PHE A 201 46.17 -57.30 8.13
CA PHE A 201 46.73 -57.27 6.77
C PHE A 201 48.03 -56.47 6.63
N PHE A 202 48.26 -55.43 7.44
CA PHE A 202 49.38 -54.50 7.22
C PHE A 202 50.37 -54.33 8.39
N GLY A 203 50.09 -54.84 9.61
CA GLY A 203 50.97 -54.70 10.78
C GLY A 203 51.12 -53.25 11.30
N CYS A 204 51.32 -53.04 12.60
CA CYS A 204 51.30 -51.68 13.18
C CYS A 204 52.66 -51.19 13.74
N LYS A 205 52.96 -49.90 13.49
CA LYS A 205 53.79 -49.03 14.34
C LYS A 205 52.88 -48.07 15.14
N GLU A 206 53.31 -47.71 16.34
CA GLU A 206 52.54 -47.03 17.41
C GLU A 206 51.95 -45.64 17.04
N ASN A 207 50.63 -45.51 17.21
CA ASN A 207 49.93 -44.60 18.14
C ASN A 207 48.42 -44.76 17.88
N GLN A 208 47.70 -45.39 18.82
CA GLN A 208 46.38 -46.01 18.58
C GLN A 208 45.18 -45.05 18.40
N PHE A 209 45.30 -43.78 18.79
CA PHE A 209 44.14 -42.87 18.80
C PHE A 209 43.99 -42.00 17.54
N ASP A 210 45.09 -41.56 16.93
CA ASP A 210 45.04 -40.72 15.71
C ASP A 210 44.62 -41.51 14.45
N VAL A 211 44.64 -42.85 14.54
CA VAL A 211 44.27 -43.76 13.45
C VAL A 211 42.75 -43.95 13.36
N LEU A 212 41.99 -43.76 14.45
CA LEU A 212 40.57 -44.10 14.50
C LEU A 212 39.68 -43.14 13.70
N GLN A 213 39.99 -41.84 13.74
CA GLN A 213 39.17 -40.79 13.13
C GLN A 213 38.97 -40.97 11.61
N PRO A 214 40.01 -41.25 10.80
CA PRO A 214 39.84 -41.54 9.38
C PRO A 214 38.92 -42.73 9.05
N PHE A 215 38.87 -43.75 9.92
CA PHE A 215 37.99 -44.91 9.74
C PHE A 215 36.54 -44.60 10.14
N LEU A 216 36.34 -43.77 11.18
CA LEU A 216 35.02 -43.31 11.59
C LEU A 216 34.35 -42.45 10.52
N ASP A 217 35.08 -41.52 9.90
CA ASP A 217 34.52 -40.57 8.91
C ASP A 217 34.03 -41.25 7.64
N LYS A 218 34.52 -42.46 7.33
CA LYS A 218 34.23 -43.20 6.09
C LYS A 218 33.38 -44.44 6.31
N ILE A 219 32.94 -44.71 7.54
CA ILE A 219 32.26 -45.96 7.83
C ILE A 219 30.90 -46.04 7.12
N GLN A 220 30.66 -47.19 6.49
CA GLN A 220 29.39 -47.55 5.87
C GLN A 220 29.06 -48.99 6.24
N PHE A 221 27.88 -49.21 6.82
CA PHE A 221 27.47 -50.55 7.20
C PHE A 221 25.96 -50.69 7.17
N ARG A 222 25.51 -51.94 7.14
CA ARG A 222 24.10 -52.29 7.35
C ARG A 222 23.93 -52.79 8.77
N ASN A 223 23.08 -52.13 9.55
CA ASN A 223 22.79 -52.58 10.91
C ASN A 223 21.93 -53.87 10.91
N SER A 224 21.75 -54.51 12.06
CA SER A 224 20.94 -55.74 12.16
C SER A 224 19.45 -55.54 11.84
N ALA A 225 18.96 -54.29 11.83
CA ALA A 225 17.60 -53.94 11.39
C ALA A 225 17.50 -53.75 9.86
N GLY A 226 18.60 -53.99 9.12
CA GLY A 226 18.66 -53.90 7.67
C GLY A 226 18.76 -52.47 7.12
N GLU A 227 18.99 -51.48 7.97
CA GLU A 227 19.16 -50.08 7.59
C GLU A 227 20.63 -49.78 7.22
N HIS A 228 20.84 -48.96 6.20
CA HIS A 228 22.16 -48.54 5.76
C HIS A 228 22.59 -47.26 6.49
N ILE A 229 23.66 -47.34 7.27
CA ILE A 229 24.22 -46.25 8.05
C ILE A 229 25.52 -45.77 7.40
N SER A 230 25.68 -44.46 7.24
CA SER A 230 26.91 -43.81 6.75
C SER A 230 27.20 -42.56 7.58
N LEU A 231 28.48 -42.30 7.86
CA LEU A 231 28.96 -41.07 8.50
C LEU A 231 29.58 -40.06 7.52
N ASP A 232 29.65 -40.39 6.22
CA ASP A 232 30.18 -39.51 5.18
C ASP A 232 29.35 -38.21 5.05
N GLU A 233 29.94 -37.07 5.44
CA GLU A 233 29.33 -35.73 5.42
C GLU A 233 28.81 -35.30 4.03
N LYS A 234 29.34 -35.88 2.94
CA LYS A 234 28.98 -35.46 1.56
C LYS A 234 27.69 -36.09 1.05
N ARG A 235 27.14 -37.11 1.72
CA ARG A 235 25.90 -37.78 1.32
C ARG A 235 24.83 -37.53 2.37
N TYR A 236 24.03 -36.49 2.15
CA TYR A 236 22.83 -36.21 2.94
C TYR A 236 21.90 -37.43 2.92
N HIS A 237 21.76 -38.10 4.06
CA HIS A 237 20.70 -39.07 4.27
C HIS A 237 19.36 -38.33 4.33
N VAL A 238 18.38 -38.80 3.54
CA VAL A 238 16.99 -38.36 3.65
C VAL A 238 16.44 -38.89 4.97
N VAL A 239 16.40 -38.01 5.97
CA VAL A 239 15.79 -38.31 7.28
C VAL A 239 14.27 -38.21 7.14
N LYS A 240 13.56 -39.23 7.59
CA LYS A 240 12.09 -39.28 7.63
C LYS A 240 11.62 -39.25 9.08
N TYR A 241 10.57 -38.49 9.34
CA TYR A 241 9.93 -38.38 10.64
C TYR A 241 8.49 -38.87 10.55
N ASP A 242 8.06 -39.61 11.56
CA ASP A 242 6.66 -39.92 11.79
C ASP A 242 6.05 -38.82 12.67
N ILE A 243 4.85 -38.38 12.33
CA ILE A 243 4.08 -37.43 13.13
C ILE A 243 3.20 -38.23 14.07
N MET A 244 3.51 -38.15 15.36
CA MET A 244 2.79 -38.87 16.40
C MET A 244 1.82 -37.94 17.11
N ASN A 245 0.64 -38.47 17.44
CA ASN A 245 -0.38 -37.80 18.24
C ASN A 245 -0.52 -38.53 19.58
N ILE A 246 -0.52 -37.78 20.68
CA ILE A 246 -0.83 -38.37 22.00
C ILE A 246 -2.32 -38.41 22.23
N VAL A 247 -2.83 -39.61 22.47
CA VAL A 247 -4.23 -39.84 22.84
C VAL A 247 -4.27 -40.37 24.26
N SER A 248 -4.83 -39.58 25.17
CA SER A 248 -5.09 -39.98 26.55
C SER A 248 -6.45 -40.67 26.67
N PHE A 249 -6.51 -41.79 27.40
CA PHE A 249 -7.71 -42.57 27.67
C PHE A 249 -8.16 -42.45 29.14
N PRO A 250 -9.45 -42.74 29.45
CA PRO A 250 -9.93 -42.80 30.82
C PRO A 250 -9.09 -43.80 31.65
N GLY A 251 -8.58 -43.36 32.80
CA GLY A 251 -7.68 -44.16 33.65
C GLY A 251 -6.21 -43.72 33.62
N GLY A 252 -5.86 -42.70 32.82
CA GLY A 252 -4.53 -42.07 32.83
C GLY A 252 -3.54 -42.64 31.83
N LEU A 253 -3.90 -43.68 31.07
CA LEU A 253 -3.06 -44.19 29.99
C LEU A 253 -2.99 -43.22 28.80
N GLY A 254 -1.78 -42.96 28.31
CA GLY A 254 -1.52 -42.24 27.06
C GLY A 254 -0.90 -43.16 26.01
N PHE A 255 -1.40 -43.13 24.78
CA PHE A 255 -0.81 -43.83 23.64
C PHE A 255 -0.31 -42.84 22.59
N LEU A 256 0.79 -43.19 21.93
CA LEU A 256 1.27 -42.50 20.75
C LEU A 256 0.69 -43.18 19.50
N VAL A 257 -0.14 -42.44 18.76
CA VAL A 257 -0.75 -42.89 17.51
C VAL A 257 -0.06 -42.21 16.34
N LYS A 258 0.36 -42.96 15.32
CA LYS A 258 0.93 -42.39 14.10
C LYS A 258 -0.17 -41.70 13.29
N GLY A 259 -0.13 -40.37 13.22
CA GLY A 259 -1.07 -39.54 12.47
C GLY A 259 -0.56 -39.13 11.09
N GLY A 260 0.73 -39.27 10.81
CA GLY A 260 1.31 -38.94 9.51
C GLY A 260 2.80 -39.25 9.39
N GLU A 261 3.38 -38.88 8.26
CA GLU A 261 4.81 -39.00 7.97
C GLU A 261 5.31 -37.80 7.15
N SER A 262 6.54 -37.39 7.41
CA SER A 262 7.23 -36.28 6.77
C SER A 262 8.62 -36.74 6.32
N GLY A 263 8.95 -36.54 5.04
CA GLY A 263 10.26 -36.88 4.50
C GLY A 263 10.73 -35.90 3.43
N SER A 264 12.03 -35.62 3.39
CA SER A 264 12.64 -34.77 2.35
C SER A 264 13.16 -35.63 1.19
N SER A 265 12.35 -35.87 0.16
CA SER A 265 12.82 -36.60 -1.03
C SER A 265 13.12 -35.61 -2.16
N GLY A 266 14.33 -35.02 -2.15
CA GLY A 266 14.85 -34.22 -3.28
C GLY A 266 14.36 -32.77 -3.37
N LEU A 267 14.90 -32.02 -4.35
CA LEU A 267 14.84 -30.55 -4.45
C LEU A 267 13.45 -29.96 -4.76
N TYR A 268 12.49 -30.77 -5.22
CA TYR A 268 11.14 -30.32 -5.59
C TYR A 268 10.16 -31.51 -5.51
N ASP A 269 9.62 -31.85 -4.34
CA ASP A 269 8.16 -32.05 -4.11
C ASP A 269 7.80 -32.41 -2.66
N GLN A 270 6.50 -32.21 -2.35
CA GLN A 270 5.80 -32.41 -1.09
C GLN A 270 5.95 -33.84 -0.50
N GLY A 271 6.65 -33.97 0.63
CA GLY A 271 6.83 -35.25 1.31
C GLY A 271 6.06 -35.41 2.63
N LEU A 272 4.98 -34.64 2.83
CA LEU A 272 4.14 -34.72 4.02
C LEU A 272 2.83 -35.46 3.70
N VAL A 273 2.61 -36.58 4.38
CA VAL A 273 1.37 -37.37 4.30
C VAL A 273 0.72 -37.39 5.68
N ILE A 274 -0.50 -36.88 5.79
CA ILE A 274 -1.24 -36.83 7.06
C ILE A 274 -2.56 -37.56 6.90
N ASN A 275 -2.84 -38.47 7.83
CA ASN A 275 -4.14 -39.07 7.99
C ASN A 275 -4.94 -38.28 9.05
N LYS A 276 -5.85 -37.43 8.59
CA LYS A 276 -6.64 -36.55 9.46
C LYS A 276 -7.57 -37.33 10.41
N GLU A 277 -8.00 -38.54 10.04
CA GLU A 277 -8.91 -39.36 10.84
C GLU A 277 -8.22 -40.00 12.05
N MET A 278 -6.89 -40.12 12.03
CA MET A 278 -6.10 -40.65 13.14
C MET A 278 -5.66 -39.58 14.14
N ILE A 279 -5.95 -38.30 13.86
CA ILE A 279 -5.59 -37.17 14.72
C ILE A 279 -6.78 -36.74 15.55
N GLU A 280 -6.76 -37.10 16.83
CA GLU A 280 -7.60 -36.53 17.88
C GLU A 280 -7.07 -35.15 18.32
N TRP A 281 -7.98 -34.21 18.55
CA TRP A 281 -7.66 -32.84 18.96
C TRP A 281 -7.90 -32.63 20.46
N PRO A 282 -7.25 -31.63 21.08
CA PRO A 282 -7.49 -31.30 22.49
C PRO A 282 -8.96 -31.02 22.80
N THR A 283 -9.37 -31.35 24.03
CA THR A 283 -10.75 -31.16 24.52
C THR A 283 -11.20 -29.71 24.34
N GLY A 284 -12.11 -29.47 23.38
CA GLY A 284 -12.57 -28.14 22.99
C GLY A 284 -12.69 -27.95 21.48
N PHE A 285 -11.97 -28.74 20.69
CA PHE A 285 -12.06 -28.74 19.23
C PHE A 285 -12.85 -29.96 18.73
N LYS A 286 -13.92 -29.73 17.95
CA LYS A 286 -14.67 -30.79 17.24
C LYS A 286 -14.17 -31.03 15.82
N GLU A 287 -13.47 -30.04 15.27
CA GLU A 287 -12.90 -30.01 13.93
C GLU A 287 -11.46 -29.54 14.03
N THR A 288 -10.71 -29.63 12.92
CA THR A 288 -9.34 -29.12 12.86
C THR A 288 -9.28 -27.64 13.29
N PRO A 289 -8.48 -27.31 14.32
CA PRO A 289 -8.39 -25.94 14.80
C PRO A 289 -7.79 -25.02 13.75
N GLN A 290 -8.19 -23.75 13.75
CA GLN A 290 -7.63 -22.73 12.86
C GLN A 290 -6.73 -21.78 13.65
N SER A 291 -5.51 -21.56 13.15
CA SER A 291 -4.56 -20.60 13.72
C SER A 291 -4.18 -19.57 12.67
N VAL A 292 -5.07 -18.60 12.47
CA VAL A 292 -4.90 -17.48 11.53
C VAL A 292 -5.00 -16.16 12.28
N CYS A 293 -4.13 -15.21 11.93
CA CYS A 293 -4.17 -13.88 12.53
C CYS A 293 -5.41 -13.09 12.10
N SER A 294 -5.80 -13.21 10.83
CA SER A 294 -6.93 -12.49 10.26
C SER A 294 -7.79 -13.46 9.46
N GLN A 295 -9.10 -13.41 9.67
CA GLN A 295 -10.05 -14.22 8.92
C GLN A 295 -9.87 -13.98 7.41
N SER A 296 -10.02 -15.04 6.63
CA SER A 296 -10.09 -14.92 5.17
C SER A 296 -11.27 -14.01 4.83
N CYS A 297 -11.01 -12.96 4.06
CA CYS A 297 -12.08 -12.06 3.66
C CYS A 297 -13.06 -12.82 2.75
N SER A 298 -14.35 -12.53 2.89
CA SER A 298 -15.36 -13.05 1.96
C SER A 298 -15.06 -12.57 0.54
N SER A 299 -15.55 -13.33 -0.45
CA SER A 299 -15.29 -13.02 -1.86
C SER A 299 -15.66 -11.56 -2.18
N GLY A 300 -14.74 -10.82 -2.79
CA GLY A 300 -14.91 -9.39 -3.10
C GLY A 300 -14.29 -8.41 -2.10
N PHE A 301 -13.52 -8.87 -1.11
CA PHE A 301 -12.79 -8.03 -0.15
C PHE A 301 -11.29 -8.38 -0.14
N ARG A 302 -10.40 -7.42 0.12
CA ARG A 302 -8.94 -7.61 0.19
C ARG A 302 -8.37 -7.08 1.52
N LYS A 303 -7.39 -7.79 2.08
CA LYS A 303 -6.61 -7.35 3.26
C LYS A 303 -5.63 -6.22 2.89
N ILE A 304 -5.57 -5.19 3.74
CA ILE A 304 -4.65 -4.06 3.58
C ILE A 304 -3.45 -4.29 4.52
N PRO A 305 -2.21 -4.32 4.02
CA PRO A 305 -1.03 -4.36 4.89
C PRO A 305 -0.85 -3.01 5.58
N GLN A 306 -0.68 -3.01 6.90
CA GLN A 306 -0.35 -1.82 7.67
C GLN A 306 1.19 -1.66 7.68
N GLU A 307 1.69 -0.53 7.19
CA GLU A 307 3.13 -0.24 7.20
C GLU A 307 3.60 -0.07 8.66
N GLU A 308 4.66 -0.82 9.02
CA GLU A 308 5.45 -0.77 10.27
C GLU A 308 5.10 -1.68 11.46
N ILE A 309 4.17 -2.64 11.37
CA ILE A 309 4.05 -3.68 12.42
C ILE A 309 3.92 -5.04 11.76
N ASN A 310 4.70 -6.03 12.23
CA ASN A 310 4.75 -7.44 11.81
C ASN A 310 3.46 -7.90 11.12
N MET A 311 3.57 -8.58 9.97
CA MET A 311 2.51 -8.97 9.00
C MET A 311 1.16 -9.50 9.55
N CYS A 312 1.06 -9.75 10.85
CA CYS A 312 -0.10 -10.28 11.55
C CYS A 312 -0.68 -9.38 12.67
N ASN A 313 -0.53 -8.07 12.59
CA ASN A 313 -1.29 -7.15 13.47
C ASN A 313 -2.24 -6.26 12.66
N ALA A 314 -3.21 -6.87 12.00
CA ALA A 314 -4.38 -6.16 11.49
C ALA A 314 -5.47 -6.21 12.57
N GLN A 315 -5.52 -5.21 13.44
CA GLN A 315 -6.67 -5.06 14.34
C GLN A 315 -7.93 -4.80 13.51
N GLN A 316 -8.96 -5.61 13.75
CA GLN A 316 -10.30 -5.37 13.26
C GLN A 316 -10.91 -4.22 14.07
N LYS A 317 -10.54 -2.98 13.74
CA LYS A 317 -11.37 -1.82 14.11
C LYS A 317 -12.57 -1.82 13.19
N GLU A 318 -13.76 -1.63 13.76
CA GLU A 318 -14.98 -1.35 13.00
C GLU A 318 -14.71 -0.22 12.01
N ILE A 319 -14.63 -0.57 10.73
CA ILE A 319 -14.42 0.38 9.65
C ILE A 319 -15.79 1.00 9.34
N PHE A 320 -16.11 2.08 10.04
CA PHE A 320 -16.96 3.10 9.46
C PHE A 320 -16.33 3.54 8.14
N LEU A 321 -17.11 3.41 7.06
CA LEU A 321 -16.88 3.90 5.71
C LEU A 321 -15.59 4.73 5.54
N PHE A 322 -14.54 4.20 4.90
CA PHE A 322 -13.77 4.93 3.87
C PHE A 322 -12.74 4.00 3.18
N THR A 323 -12.81 4.00 1.84
CA THR A 323 -11.81 3.63 0.83
C THR A 323 -11.14 2.26 0.88
N ILE A 324 -11.73 1.28 0.18
CA ILE A 324 -11.02 0.08 -0.30
C ILE A 324 -10.30 0.45 -1.61
N THR A 325 -8.98 0.65 -1.59
CA THR A 325 -8.18 0.80 -2.82
C THR A 325 -7.87 -0.56 -3.42
N PHE A 326 -8.48 -0.87 -4.57
CA PHE A 326 -8.06 -1.98 -5.42
C PHE A 326 -6.91 -1.52 -6.33
N LYS A 327 -5.73 -2.15 -6.22
CA LYS A 327 -4.64 -2.03 -7.20
C LYS A 327 -4.75 -3.22 -8.14
N CYS A 328 -5.28 -3.00 -9.34
CA CYS A 328 -5.33 -4.00 -10.41
C CYS A 328 -3.98 -4.00 -11.15
N GLY A 329 -3.51 -5.18 -11.57
CA GLY A 329 -2.18 -5.38 -12.14
C GLY A 329 -1.97 -4.68 -13.49
N LYS A 330 -0.75 -4.16 -13.66
CA LYS A 330 -0.04 -3.74 -14.88
C LYS A 330 -0.92 -3.48 -16.12
N ASN A 331 -1.47 -2.27 -16.18
CA ASN A 331 -1.30 -1.36 -17.31
C ASN A 331 -1.64 0.05 -16.82
N GLU A 332 -0.80 1.02 -17.16
CA GLU A 332 -1.01 2.43 -16.85
C GLU A 332 -2.24 2.94 -17.61
N MET A 333 -3.41 2.89 -16.98
CA MET A 333 -4.47 3.86 -17.20
C MET A 333 -5.35 3.92 -15.95
N PHE A 334 -5.42 5.11 -15.35
CA PHE A 334 -6.17 5.38 -14.13
C PHE A 334 -7.68 5.24 -14.36
N GLU A 335 -8.23 4.06 -14.07
CA GLU A 335 -9.67 3.82 -13.89
C GLU A 335 -9.92 3.37 -12.46
N SER A 336 -10.58 4.22 -11.66
CA SER A 336 -10.93 3.93 -10.27
C SER A 336 -12.37 3.45 -10.18
N PHE A 337 -12.58 2.26 -9.60
CA PHE A 337 -13.85 1.54 -9.51
C PHE A 337 -14.47 1.65 -8.10
N SER A 338 -15.80 1.63 -7.96
CA SER A 338 -16.50 1.02 -6.81
C SER A 338 -17.91 0.58 -7.18
N THR A 339 -18.33 -0.37 -6.36
CA THR A 339 -19.48 -1.25 -6.42
C THR A 339 -20.78 -0.57 -6.01
N ASP A 340 -21.81 -0.68 -6.83
CA ASP A 340 -23.19 -0.71 -6.33
C ASP A 340 -23.52 -2.11 -5.78
N ALA A 341 -24.48 -2.15 -4.87
CA ALA A 341 -24.86 -3.29 -4.06
C ALA A 341 -25.47 -4.45 -4.87
N GLU A 342 -25.28 -5.66 -4.31
CA GLU A 342 -26.14 -6.86 -4.41
C GLU A 342 -26.10 -7.85 -5.57
N GLN A 343 -25.26 -7.71 -6.61
CA GLN A 343 -25.14 -8.83 -7.56
C GLN A 343 -23.70 -9.06 -8.03
N CYS A 344 -23.07 -10.12 -7.52
CA CYS A 344 -21.79 -10.71 -7.95
C CYS A 344 -20.60 -9.74 -8.10
N ARG A 345 -19.86 -9.54 -6.99
CA ARG A 345 -18.62 -8.73 -6.84
C ARG A 345 -17.36 -9.27 -7.57
N ASN A 346 -17.51 -9.91 -8.74
CA ASN A 346 -16.38 -10.44 -9.51
C ASN A 346 -16.01 -9.56 -10.73
N HIS A 347 -16.79 -8.50 -11.01
CA HIS A 347 -16.54 -7.61 -12.13
C HIS A 347 -16.27 -6.18 -11.66
N CYS A 348 -15.20 -5.60 -12.17
CA CYS A 348 -14.90 -4.19 -12.05
C CYS A 348 -15.85 -3.43 -12.99
N LEU A 349 -16.82 -2.68 -12.45
CA LEU A 349 -17.70 -1.78 -13.22
C LEU A 349 -17.17 -0.33 -13.19
N PRO A 350 -16.88 0.28 -14.36
CA PRO A 350 -16.28 1.61 -14.41
C PRO A 350 -17.19 2.60 -13.69
N LYS A 351 -16.64 3.33 -12.72
CA LYS A 351 -17.39 4.40 -12.06
C LYS A 351 -17.65 5.53 -13.03
N VAL A 352 -18.85 6.09 -12.96
CA VAL A 352 -19.21 7.28 -13.71
C VAL A 352 -18.41 8.46 -13.17
N LEU A 353 -17.54 9.00 -14.03
CA LEU A 353 -16.77 10.20 -13.78
C LEU A 353 -17.67 11.41 -13.97
N THR A 354 -17.82 12.23 -12.94
CA THR A 354 -18.62 13.46 -13.02
C THR A 354 -17.72 14.65 -13.33
N PHE A 355 -17.76 15.10 -14.59
CA PHE A 355 -17.14 16.34 -15.08
C PHE A 355 -18.17 17.14 -15.88
N LEU A 356 -17.91 18.42 -16.16
CA LEU A 356 -18.77 19.23 -17.02
C LEU A 356 -18.62 18.73 -18.47
N ALA A 357 -19.46 17.78 -18.87
CA ALA A 357 -19.41 17.16 -20.18
C ALA A 357 -20.11 18.04 -21.22
N PHE A 358 -19.70 17.90 -22.50
CA PHE A 358 -20.40 18.56 -23.61
C PHE A 358 -21.86 18.08 -23.75
N GLU A 359 -22.12 16.85 -23.32
CA GLU A 359 -23.44 16.21 -23.36
C GLU A 359 -24.37 16.68 -22.23
N ASP A 360 -23.82 17.25 -21.14
CA ASP A 360 -24.63 17.79 -20.04
C ASP A 360 -25.37 19.05 -20.50
N SER A 361 -26.60 19.27 -20.02
CA SER A 361 -27.42 20.46 -20.39
C SER A 361 -26.70 21.79 -20.11
N MET A 362 -25.99 21.88 -18.98
CA MET A 362 -25.17 23.05 -18.63
C MET A 362 -23.97 23.21 -19.57
N GLY A 363 -23.27 22.12 -19.93
CA GLY A 363 -22.11 22.14 -20.82
C GLY A 363 -22.49 22.51 -22.25
N MET A 364 -23.60 21.97 -22.74
CA MET A 364 -24.16 22.30 -24.06
C MET A 364 -24.55 23.78 -24.16
N SER A 365 -25.29 24.29 -23.16
CA SER A 365 -25.66 25.71 -23.09
C SER A 365 -24.44 26.64 -23.10
N LEU A 366 -23.43 26.35 -22.28
CA LEU A 366 -22.19 27.13 -22.22
C LEU A 366 -21.40 27.08 -23.54
N THR A 367 -21.35 25.92 -24.19
CA THR A 367 -20.69 25.75 -25.49
C THR A 367 -21.39 26.57 -26.57
N CYS A 368 -22.73 26.55 -26.63
CA CYS A 368 -23.49 27.39 -27.55
C CYS A 368 -23.23 28.88 -27.31
N MET A 369 -23.22 29.33 -26.05
CA MET A 369 -22.92 30.72 -25.71
C MET A 369 -21.52 31.14 -26.15
N VAL A 370 -20.52 30.29 -25.92
CA VAL A 370 -19.14 30.50 -26.39
C VAL A 370 -19.07 30.67 -27.90
N LEU A 371 -19.67 29.75 -28.66
CA LEU A 371 -19.66 29.78 -30.12
C LEU A 371 -20.40 31.01 -30.67
N CYS A 372 -21.53 31.39 -30.07
CA CYS A 372 -22.26 32.60 -30.44
C CYS A 372 -21.39 33.86 -30.27
N PHE A 373 -20.76 34.05 -29.11
CA PHE A 373 -19.89 35.21 -28.89
C PHE A 373 -18.64 35.18 -29.78
N PHE A 374 -18.08 34.00 -30.07
CA PHE A 374 -16.97 33.84 -31.00
C PHE A 374 -17.36 34.31 -32.42
N VAL A 375 -18.51 33.85 -32.94
CA VAL A 375 -19.01 34.26 -34.26
C VAL A 375 -19.28 35.76 -34.30
N ILE A 376 -19.95 36.32 -33.28
CA ILE A 376 -20.20 37.77 -33.20
C ILE A 376 -18.88 38.55 -33.22
N THR A 377 -17.87 38.11 -32.45
CA THR A 377 -16.57 38.77 -32.39
C THR A 377 -15.81 38.66 -33.72
N ALA A 378 -15.87 37.51 -34.38
CA ALA A 378 -15.26 37.30 -35.70
C ALA A 378 -15.91 38.20 -36.78
N VAL A 379 -17.23 38.34 -36.78
CA VAL A 379 -17.94 39.26 -37.68
C VAL A 379 -17.51 40.71 -37.42
N ILE A 380 -17.43 41.12 -36.16
CA ILE A 380 -16.93 42.45 -35.79
C ILE A 380 -15.48 42.65 -36.26
N LEU A 381 -14.62 41.62 -36.14
CA LEU A 381 -13.23 41.67 -36.61
C LEU A 381 -13.13 41.91 -38.11
N LEU A 382 -13.99 41.25 -38.90
CA LEU A 382 -14.06 41.42 -40.36
C LEU A 382 -14.56 42.82 -40.75
N ILE A 383 -15.52 43.38 -40.00
CA ILE A 383 -16.05 44.73 -40.27
C ILE A 383 -14.99 45.82 -40.03
N PHE A 384 -14.18 45.68 -38.98
CA PHE A 384 -13.15 46.67 -38.61
C PHE A 384 -11.81 46.51 -39.34
N ALA A 385 -11.80 45.92 -40.54
CA ALA A 385 -10.61 45.56 -41.34
C ALA A 385 -9.71 46.74 -41.81
N ASN A 386 -9.73 47.90 -41.14
CA ASN A 386 -8.86 49.05 -41.45
C ASN A 386 -8.34 49.82 -40.20
N ASN A 387 -7.02 49.73 -39.99
CA ASN A 387 -6.08 50.67 -39.35
C ASN A 387 -6.31 51.25 -37.93
N TRP A 388 -6.69 50.44 -36.94
CA TRP A 388 -6.59 50.81 -35.51
C TRP A 388 -5.94 49.69 -34.69
N ALA A 389 -4.60 49.65 -34.67
CA ALA A 389 -3.79 48.55 -34.13
C ALA A 389 -4.22 48.06 -32.73
N LEU A 390 -4.50 48.98 -31.78
CA LEU A 390 -4.96 48.63 -30.43
C LEU A 390 -6.35 47.98 -30.41
N SER A 391 -7.28 48.42 -31.27
CA SER A 391 -8.61 47.82 -31.38
C SER A 391 -8.53 46.41 -31.95
N TYR A 392 -7.61 46.17 -32.89
CA TYR A 392 -7.39 44.85 -33.49
C TYR A 392 -6.79 43.86 -32.48
N VAL A 393 -5.78 44.28 -31.71
CA VAL A 393 -5.21 43.48 -30.61
C VAL A 393 -6.28 43.13 -29.58
N LEU A 394 -7.12 44.09 -29.19
CA LEU A 394 -8.23 43.84 -28.28
C LEU A 394 -9.22 42.82 -28.84
N LEU A 395 -9.60 42.92 -30.12
CA LEU A 395 -10.56 42.03 -30.76
C LEU A 395 -10.03 40.60 -30.91
N ILE A 396 -8.76 40.42 -31.26
CA ILE A 396 -8.10 39.11 -31.26
C ILE A 396 -8.07 38.53 -29.85
N SER A 397 -7.69 39.34 -28.86
CA SER A 397 -7.65 38.90 -27.46
C SER A 397 -9.03 38.48 -26.94
N LEU A 398 -10.10 39.18 -27.34
CA LEU A 398 -11.48 38.83 -27.01
C LEU A 398 -11.93 37.56 -27.73
N LEU A 399 -11.59 37.42 -29.02
CA LEU A 399 -11.91 36.22 -29.82
C LEU A 399 -11.28 34.97 -29.22
N LEU A 400 -10.00 35.02 -28.87
CA LEU A 400 -9.32 33.94 -28.14
C LEU A 400 -9.88 33.77 -26.72
N GLY A 401 -10.26 34.87 -26.06
CA GLY A 401 -10.89 34.88 -24.74
C GLY A 401 -12.23 34.15 -24.70
N PHE A 402 -13.04 34.26 -25.77
CA PHE A 402 -14.29 33.51 -25.90
C PHE A 402 -14.06 32.02 -26.19
N LEU A 403 -12.96 31.63 -26.85
CA LEU A 403 -12.61 30.22 -27.05
C LEU A 403 -12.01 29.55 -25.80
N CYS A 404 -11.37 30.32 -24.90
CA CYS A 404 -10.72 29.81 -23.68
C CYS A 404 -11.61 28.90 -22.80
N PRO A 405 -12.91 29.23 -22.54
CA PRO A 405 -13.84 28.33 -21.85
C PRO A 405 -13.94 26.91 -22.39
N LEU A 406 -13.68 26.67 -23.69
CA LEU A 406 -13.70 25.31 -24.26
C LEU A 406 -12.63 24.41 -23.61
N LEU A 407 -11.53 24.98 -23.11
CA LEU A 407 -10.53 24.23 -22.34
C LEU A 407 -11.09 23.71 -21.01
N PHE A 408 -12.09 24.40 -20.44
CA PHE A 408 -12.72 24.06 -19.16
C PHE A 408 -13.82 22.98 -19.33
N ILE A 409 -14.39 22.84 -20.52
CA ILE A 409 -15.44 21.86 -20.85
C ILE A 409 -14.80 20.56 -21.35
N GLY A 410 -15.33 19.41 -20.92
CA GLY A 410 -14.81 18.09 -21.30
C GLY A 410 -13.87 17.45 -20.26
N ARG A 411 -13.30 16.30 -20.63
CA ARG A 411 -12.51 15.46 -19.72
C ARG A 411 -11.18 16.15 -19.37
N PRO A 412 -10.91 16.46 -18.08
CA PRO A 412 -9.66 17.09 -17.69
C PRO A 412 -8.50 16.09 -17.79
N SER A 413 -7.44 16.49 -18.49
CA SER A 413 -6.11 15.88 -18.49
C SER A 413 -5.10 16.81 -17.81
N THR A 414 -3.93 16.29 -17.43
CA THR A 414 -2.81 17.07 -16.88
C THR A 414 -2.43 18.26 -17.78
N ALA A 415 -2.38 18.05 -19.09
CA ALA A 415 -2.10 19.12 -20.06
C ALA A 415 -3.20 20.19 -20.07
N THR A 416 -4.48 19.78 -20.11
CA THR A 416 -5.59 20.75 -20.10
C THR A 416 -5.67 21.53 -18.79
N CYS A 417 -5.30 20.91 -17.68
CA CYS A 417 -5.21 21.53 -16.36
C CYS A 417 -4.25 22.72 -16.34
N ILE A 418 -3.05 22.50 -16.87
CA ILE A 418 -2.01 23.52 -17.00
C ILE A 418 -2.48 24.61 -17.97
N LEU A 419 -3.01 24.21 -19.13
CA LEU A 419 -3.38 25.11 -20.20
C LEU A 419 -4.54 26.04 -19.80
N ARG A 420 -5.53 25.55 -19.04
CA ARG A 420 -6.68 26.34 -18.54
C ARG A 420 -6.23 27.62 -17.86
N GLN A 421 -5.36 27.50 -16.86
CA GLN A 421 -5.00 28.62 -15.99
C GLN A 421 -4.02 29.60 -16.66
N ILE A 422 -3.05 29.07 -17.43
CA ILE A 422 -2.09 29.91 -18.15
C ILE A 422 -2.80 30.70 -19.24
N THR A 423 -3.64 30.04 -20.04
CA THR A 423 -4.36 30.67 -21.16
C THR A 423 -5.32 31.73 -20.63
N PHE A 424 -6.05 31.42 -19.55
CA PHE A 424 -6.88 32.38 -18.85
C PHE A 424 -6.10 33.63 -18.41
N GLY A 425 -5.02 33.46 -17.64
CA GLY A 425 -4.23 34.60 -17.13
C GLY A 425 -3.59 35.44 -18.24
N ALA A 426 -3.04 34.80 -19.27
CA ALA A 426 -2.39 35.47 -20.39
C ALA A 426 -3.37 36.30 -21.24
N LEU A 427 -4.49 35.71 -21.65
CA LEU A 427 -5.48 36.39 -22.51
C LEU A 427 -6.13 37.58 -21.81
N PHE A 428 -6.49 37.44 -20.53
CA PHE A 428 -7.07 38.54 -19.76
C PHE A 428 -6.09 39.68 -19.52
N THR A 429 -4.80 39.35 -19.29
CA THR A 429 -3.75 40.37 -19.17
C THR A 429 -3.65 41.21 -20.43
N VAL A 430 -3.63 40.58 -21.61
CA VAL A 430 -3.56 41.29 -22.90
C VAL A 430 -4.80 42.16 -23.11
N ALA A 431 -6.00 41.64 -22.84
CA ALA A 431 -7.24 42.40 -22.98
C ALA A 431 -7.26 43.66 -22.09
N VAL A 432 -6.99 43.51 -20.79
CA VAL A 432 -6.99 44.63 -19.83
C VAL A 432 -5.85 45.61 -20.11
N ALA A 433 -4.64 45.11 -20.43
CA ALA A 433 -3.51 45.96 -20.79
C ALA A 433 -3.77 46.76 -22.07
N THR A 434 -4.51 46.21 -23.03
CA THR A 434 -4.90 46.93 -24.25
C THR A 434 -5.89 48.04 -23.96
N VAL A 435 -6.86 47.82 -23.07
CA VAL A 435 -7.78 48.89 -22.65
C VAL A 435 -7.06 49.94 -21.80
N LEU A 436 -6.13 49.53 -20.94
CA LEU A 436 -5.24 50.44 -20.21
C LEU A 436 -4.41 51.30 -21.17
N ALA A 437 -3.80 50.69 -22.20
CA ALA A 437 -3.11 51.43 -23.24
C ALA A 437 -4.07 52.40 -23.96
N LYS A 438 -5.26 51.93 -24.32
CA LYS A 438 -6.26 52.78 -24.98
C LYS A 438 -6.66 53.99 -24.12
N THR A 439 -6.93 53.81 -22.83
CA THR A 439 -7.23 54.93 -21.92
C THR A 439 -6.08 55.90 -21.79
N LEU A 440 -4.85 55.41 -21.66
CA LEU A 440 -3.65 56.24 -21.61
C LEU A 440 -3.48 57.05 -22.89
N THR A 441 -3.69 56.45 -24.07
CA THR A 441 -3.64 57.20 -25.34
C THR A 441 -4.69 58.32 -25.40
N VAL A 442 -5.92 58.08 -24.93
CA VAL A 442 -6.98 59.10 -24.87
C VAL A 442 -6.58 60.23 -23.91
N ILE A 443 -6.16 59.90 -22.69
CA ILE A 443 -5.75 60.90 -21.70
C ILE A 443 -4.56 61.73 -22.20
N LEU A 444 -3.56 61.08 -22.83
CA LEU A 444 -2.40 61.74 -23.39
C LEU A 444 -2.79 62.67 -24.55
N ALA A 445 -3.72 62.25 -25.42
CA ALA A 445 -4.20 63.08 -26.53
C ALA A 445 -4.88 64.38 -26.02
N PHE A 446 -5.73 64.29 -24.99
CA PHE A 446 -6.38 65.45 -24.41
C PHE A 446 -5.44 66.32 -23.56
N LYS A 447 -4.51 65.73 -22.80
CA LYS A 447 -3.52 66.51 -22.03
C LYS A 447 -2.44 67.14 -22.90
N ALA A 448 -2.13 66.58 -24.07
CA ALA A 448 -1.21 67.19 -25.05
C ALA A 448 -1.76 68.49 -25.67
N MET A 449 -3.09 68.70 -25.60
CA MET A 449 -3.72 69.99 -25.96
C MET A 449 -3.42 71.10 -24.93
N ARG A 450 -2.91 70.77 -23.73
CA ARG A 450 -2.35 71.73 -22.77
C ARG A 450 -0.80 71.69 -22.87
N PRO A 451 -0.11 72.85 -22.83
CA PRO A 451 1.29 72.92 -23.24
C PRO A 451 2.22 72.26 -22.21
N GLY A 452 2.63 71.01 -22.47
CA GLY A 452 3.65 70.29 -21.70
C GLY A 452 4.57 69.47 -22.60
N ARG A 453 5.88 69.80 -22.64
CA ARG A 453 6.87 69.21 -23.57
C ARG A 453 7.01 67.68 -23.42
N ILE A 454 6.87 67.14 -22.20
CA ILE A 454 7.00 65.71 -21.90
C ILE A 454 5.80 64.89 -22.40
N MET A 455 4.58 65.37 -22.19
CA MET A 455 3.35 64.66 -22.57
C MET A 455 3.20 64.57 -24.10
N ARG A 456 3.61 65.60 -24.83
CA ARG A 456 3.67 65.57 -26.29
C ARG A 456 4.72 64.57 -26.80
N ARG A 457 5.88 64.48 -26.14
CA ARG A 457 6.91 63.48 -26.48
C ARG A 457 6.40 62.05 -26.26
N LEU A 458 5.75 61.77 -25.14
CA LEU A 458 5.17 60.46 -24.81
C LEU A 458 4.09 60.00 -25.79
N LEU A 459 3.26 60.95 -26.27
CA LEU A 459 2.26 60.68 -27.32
C LEU A 459 2.93 60.35 -28.66
N VAL A 460 3.96 61.12 -29.05
CA VAL A 460 4.68 60.94 -30.31
C VAL A 460 5.53 59.67 -30.34
N THR A 461 6.11 59.27 -29.21
CA THR A 461 6.89 58.02 -29.11
C THR A 461 6.01 56.77 -29.03
N GLY A 462 4.68 56.89 -29.00
CA GLY A 462 3.78 55.74 -28.87
C GLY A 462 3.96 54.98 -27.55
N ALA A 463 4.36 55.67 -26.47
CA ALA A 463 4.76 55.05 -25.20
C ALA A 463 3.69 54.10 -24.63
N SER A 464 2.41 54.41 -24.87
CA SER A 464 1.30 53.60 -24.41
C SER A 464 1.21 52.21 -25.04
N ASN A 465 1.80 51.99 -26.22
CA ASN A 465 1.80 50.67 -26.87
C ASN A 465 2.75 49.69 -26.18
N TYR A 466 3.76 50.18 -25.46
CA TYR A 466 4.68 49.35 -24.67
C TYR A 466 4.03 48.78 -23.39
N VAL A 467 2.87 49.30 -22.97
CA VAL A 467 2.14 48.78 -21.80
C VAL A 467 1.75 47.31 -22.01
N ILE A 468 1.32 46.94 -23.21
CA ILE A 468 0.88 45.58 -23.53
C ILE A 468 2.02 44.54 -23.36
N PRO A 469 3.18 44.66 -24.03
CA PRO A 469 4.27 43.69 -23.89
C PRO A 469 4.87 43.68 -22.48
N ILE A 470 4.94 44.82 -21.79
CA ILE A 470 5.45 44.87 -20.39
C ILE A 470 4.51 44.08 -19.46
N CYS A 471 3.20 44.31 -19.54
CA CYS A 471 2.22 43.57 -18.73
C CYS A 471 2.23 42.07 -19.06
N PHE A 472 2.32 41.73 -20.35
CA PHE A 472 2.40 40.34 -20.78
C PHE A 472 3.67 39.64 -20.25
N LEU A 473 4.82 40.30 -20.30
CA LEU A 473 6.08 39.75 -19.80
C LEU A 473 6.02 39.49 -18.29
N ILE A 474 5.44 40.41 -17.51
CA ILE A 474 5.22 40.21 -16.07
C ILE A 474 4.33 38.98 -15.83
N GLN A 475 3.24 38.83 -16.60
CA GLN A 475 2.36 37.67 -16.49
C GLN A 475 3.08 36.34 -16.83
N VAL A 476 3.94 36.33 -17.84
CA VAL A 476 4.74 35.15 -18.21
C VAL A 476 5.69 34.76 -17.08
N VAL A 477 6.34 35.73 -16.43
CA VAL A 477 7.22 35.47 -15.27
C VAL A 477 6.43 34.87 -14.12
N ILE A 478 5.25 35.41 -13.78
CA ILE A 478 4.39 34.87 -12.71
C ILE A 478 3.95 33.43 -13.04
N CYS A 479 3.52 33.17 -14.28
CA CYS A 479 3.16 31.82 -14.73
C CYS A 479 4.36 30.85 -14.68
N GLY A 480 5.57 31.32 -15.06
CA GLY A 480 6.79 30.52 -15.01
C GLY A 480 7.16 30.11 -13.58
N VAL A 481 7.06 31.03 -12.63
CA VAL A 481 7.27 30.72 -11.21
C VAL A 481 6.25 29.70 -10.71
N TRP A 482 4.96 29.85 -11.07
CA TRP A 482 3.91 28.91 -10.66
C TRP A 482 4.17 27.49 -11.18
N LEU A 483 4.58 27.35 -12.44
CA LEU A 483 4.93 26.06 -13.01
C LEU A 483 6.18 25.45 -12.39
N GLY A 484 7.14 26.28 -11.96
CA GLY A 484 8.37 25.84 -11.33
C GLY A 484 8.20 25.37 -9.88
N THR A 485 7.27 25.94 -9.12
CA THR A 485 7.06 25.56 -7.70
C THR A 485 6.17 24.33 -7.56
N SER A 486 4.97 24.36 -8.14
CA SER A 486 4.06 23.21 -8.16
C SER A 486 2.99 23.44 -9.24
N PRO A 487 3.10 22.80 -10.41
CA PRO A 487 2.15 23.00 -11.50
C PRO A 487 0.76 22.45 -11.15
N PRO A 488 -0.32 22.99 -11.77
CA PRO A 488 -1.66 22.43 -11.63
C PRO A 488 -1.68 20.95 -12.05
N PHE A 489 -2.23 20.10 -11.20
CA PHE A 489 -2.27 18.65 -11.43
C PHE A 489 -3.69 18.11 -11.31
N LEU A 490 -3.90 16.92 -11.87
CA LEU A 490 -5.20 16.24 -11.81
C LEU A 490 -5.38 15.62 -10.42
N GLU A 491 -6.41 16.01 -9.69
CA GLU A 491 -6.74 15.44 -8.37
C GLU A 491 -8.11 14.76 -8.41
N ILE A 492 -8.21 13.60 -7.76
CA ILE A 492 -9.42 12.80 -7.65
C ILE A 492 -9.90 12.93 -6.21
N HIS A 493 -10.99 13.67 -5.99
CA HIS A 493 -11.59 13.75 -4.66
C HIS A 493 -12.46 12.52 -4.40
N THR A 494 -12.05 11.71 -3.42
CA THR A 494 -12.75 10.49 -2.96
C THR A 494 -13.80 10.76 -1.88
N HIS A 495 -13.99 12.02 -1.47
CA HIS A 495 -14.74 12.40 -0.26
C HIS A 495 -16.19 12.87 -0.50
N SER A 496 -16.83 12.59 -1.63
CA SER A 496 -18.21 13.04 -1.88
C SER A 496 -19.05 11.95 -2.52
N GLU A 497 -20.09 11.52 -1.78
CA GLU A 497 -21.13 10.53 -2.09
C GLU A 497 -20.66 9.17 -2.66
N PRO A 498 -21.21 8.03 -2.19
CA PRO A 498 -20.77 6.69 -2.60
C PRO A 498 -20.91 6.37 -4.11
N LYS A 499 -21.48 7.26 -4.93
CA LYS A 499 -21.77 7.03 -6.36
C LYS A 499 -20.95 7.85 -7.36
N ASN A 500 -20.37 9.00 -6.98
CA ASN A 500 -19.81 9.95 -7.96
C ASN A 500 -18.33 10.25 -7.68
N LEU A 501 -17.44 9.94 -8.62
CA LEU A 501 -16.06 10.46 -8.60
C LEU A 501 -16.04 11.82 -9.31
N ILE A 502 -15.59 12.86 -8.61
CA ILE A 502 -15.42 14.18 -9.20
C ILE A 502 -13.95 14.34 -9.60
N LEU A 503 -13.69 14.41 -10.91
CA LEU A 503 -12.39 14.79 -11.45
C LEU A 503 -12.26 16.31 -11.39
N MET A 504 -11.37 16.81 -10.54
CA MET A 504 -11.10 18.24 -10.44
C MET A 504 -9.64 18.52 -10.80
N CYS A 505 -9.41 19.71 -11.33
CA CYS A 505 -8.06 20.20 -11.53
C CYS A 505 -7.60 20.88 -10.25
N ASN A 506 -6.65 20.28 -9.53
CA ASN A 506 -6.03 20.96 -8.40
C ASN A 506 -5.11 22.05 -8.95
N LYS A 507 -5.22 23.24 -8.37
CA LYS A 507 -4.48 24.45 -8.75
C LYS A 507 -3.01 24.42 -8.29
N GLY A 508 -2.59 23.39 -7.56
CA GLY A 508 -1.24 23.27 -7.01
C GLY A 508 -1.06 24.22 -5.82
N THR A 509 -0.21 25.24 -5.96
CA THR A 509 -0.06 26.25 -4.91
C THR A 509 -1.23 27.22 -4.90
N ILE A 510 -1.99 27.24 -3.81
CA ILE A 510 -3.07 28.21 -3.57
C ILE A 510 -2.54 29.65 -3.69
N THR A 511 -1.35 29.92 -3.16
CA THR A 511 -0.71 31.24 -3.20
C THR A 511 -0.46 31.72 -4.62
N ALA A 512 0.06 30.86 -5.51
CA ALA A 512 0.38 31.21 -6.89
C ALA A 512 -0.87 31.56 -7.72
N PHE A 513 -1.98 30.83 -7.51
CA PHE A 513 -3.27 31.16 -8.12
C PHE A 513 -3.76 32.56 -7.71
N TYR A 514 -3.69 32.90 -6.41
CA TYR A 514 -4.06 34.23 -5.93
C TYR A 514 -3.08 35.33 -6.38
N CYS A 515 -1.81 35.02 -6.60
CA CYS A 515 -0.87 35.99 -7.18
C CYS A 515 -1.29 36.41 -8.59
N ILE A 516 -1.75 35.49 -9.43
CA ILE A 516 -2.25 35.80 -10.78
C ILE A 516 -3.54 36.61 -10.72
N LEU A 517 -4.50 36.17 -9.90
CA LEU A 517 -5.75 36.91 -9.71
C LEU A 517 -5.50 38.32 -9.14
N GLY A 518 -4.58 38.44 -8.19
CA GLY A 518 -4.18 39.72 -7.61
C GLY A 518 -3.54 40.65 -8.65
N TYR A 519 -2.69 40.13 -9.53
CA TYR A 519 -2.11 40.91 -10.62
C TYR A 519 -3.16 41.39 -11.63
N LEU A 520 -4.07 40.51 -12.06
CA LEU A 520 -5.20 40.88 -12.94
C LEU A 520 -6.12 41.91 -12.27
N GLY A 521 -6.40 41.74 -10.98
CA GLY A 521 -7.17 42.69 -10.17
C GLY A 521 -6.51 44.06 -10.08
N PHE A 522 -5.19 44.11 -9.88
CA PHE A 522 -4.41 45.35 -9.88
C PHE A 522 -4.46 46.06 -11.24
N LEU A 523 -4.27 45.32 -12.34
CA LEU A 523 -4.40 45.87 -13.69
C LEU A 523 -5.81 46.43 -13.94
N ALA A 524 -6.84 45.69 -13.54
CA ALA A 524 -8.23 46.12 -13.68
C ALA A 524 -8.53 47.38 -12.86
N LEU A 525 -8.02 47.46 -11.62
CA LEU A 525 -8.18 48.63 -10.76
C LEU A 525 -7.51 49.87 -11.38
N ARG A 526 -6.27 49.74 -11.86
CA ARG A 526 -5.57 50.86 -12.53
C ARG A 526 -6.31 51.30 -13.79
N SER A 527 -6.77 50.34 -14.59
CA SER A 527 -7.56 50.61 -15.79
C SER A 527 -8.87 51.33 -15.46
N PHE A 528 -9.59 50.89 -14.43
CA PHE A 528 -10.82 51.53 -13.96
C PHE A 528 -10.56 52.95 -13.44
N SER A 529 -9.55 53.17 -12.61
CA SER A 529 -9.21 54.51 -12.10
C SER A 529 -8.88 55.49 -13.23
N LEU A 530 -8.12 55.05 -14.23
CA LEU A 530 -7.79 55.88 -15.40
C LEU A 530 -9.00 56.11 -16.31
N ALA A 531 -9.83 55.09 -16.53
CA ALA A 531 -11.08 55.23 -17.27
C ALA A 531 -12.03 56.23 -16.60
N PHE A 532 -12.17 56.14 -15.28
CA PHE A 532 -12.98 57.07 -14.49
C PHE A 532 -12.45 58.51 -14.61
N LEU A 533 -11.12 58.71 -14.55
CA LEU A 533 -10.51 60.03 -14.80
C LEU A 533 -10.76 60.52 -16.23
N ALA A 534 -10.78 59.62 -17.22
CA ALA A 534 -11.08 59.97 -18.60
C ALA A 534 -12.56 60.35 -18.82
N ARG A 535 -13.47 60.02 -17.89
CA ARG A 535 -14.88 60.43 -17.96
C ARG A 535 -15.07 61.94 -17.79
N SER A 536 -14.15 62.63 -17.11
CA SER A 536 -14.23 64.09 -16.93
C SER A 536 -13.76 64.88 -18.16
N LEU A 537 -13.48 64.21 -19.29
CA LEU A 537 -13.12 64.83 -20.56
C LEU A 537 -14.39 65.32 -21.30
N PRO A 538 -14.30 66.40 -22.09
CA PRO A 538 -15.47 67.06 -22.70
C PRO A 538 -16.32 66.13 -23.58
N ASP A 539 -17.65 66.30 -23.52
CA ASP A 539 -18.73 65.45 -24.04
C ASP A 539 -18.72 65.17 -25.56
N THR A 540 -17.76 65.74 -26.31
CA THR A 540 -17.59 65.47 -27.74
C THR A 540 -17.13 64.04 -28.05
N PHE A 541 -16.66 63.28 -27.05
CA PHE A 541 -16.21 61.89 -27.21
C PHE A 541 -16.90 60.95 -26.21
N ASN A 542 -18.07 60.39 -26.58
CA ASN A 542 -18.78 59.39 -25.76
C ASN A 542 -17.99 58.09 -25.54
N GLU A 543 -16.84 57.90 -26.21
CA GLU A 543 -16.01 56.70 -26.11
C GLU A 543 -15.42 56.47 -24.71
N SER A 544 -15.08 57.53 -23.95
CA SER A 544 -14.53 57.39 -22.59
C SER A 544 -15.56 56.87 -21.58
N LYS A 545 -16.84 57.24 -21.75
CA LYS A 545 -17.96 56.75 -20.93
C LYS A 545 -18.17 55.25 -21.12
N PHE A 546 -18.17 54.78 -22.37
CA PHE A 546 -18.30 53.36 -22.68
C PHE A 546 -17.14 52.52 -22.15
N LEU A 547 -15.92 53.07 -22.20
CA LEU A 547 -14.74 52.41 -21.66
C LEU A 547 -14.83 52.28 -20.12
N THR A 548 -15.28 53.33 -19.43
CA THR A 548 -15.49 53.30 -17.98
C THR A 548 -16.56 52.28 -17.58
N PHE A 549 -17.69 52.24 -18.30
CA PHE A 549 -18.75 51.27 -18.05
C PHE A 549 -18.26 49.82 -18.28
N SER A 550 -17.48 49.61 -19.34
CA SER A 550 -16.86 48.31 -19.62
C SER A 550 -15.93 47.83 -18.51
N MET A 551 -15.08 48.71 -17.98
CA MET A 551 -14.19 48.40 -16.87
C MET A 551 -14.92 48.18 -15.54
N LEU A 552 -16.04 48.88 -15.33
CA LEU A 552 -16.90 48.65 -14.16
C LEU A 552 -17.56 47.27 -14.21
N VAL A 553 -18.09 46.86 -15.38
CA VAL A 553 -18.64 45.52 -15.60
C VAL A 553 -17.57 44.46 -15.34
N PHE A 554 -16.37 44.65 -15.91
CA PHE A 554 -15.23 43.76 -15.67
C PHE A 554 -14.95 43.60 -14.17
N TYR A 555 -14.76 44.70 -13.44
CA TYR A 555 -14.43 44.67 -12.01
C TYR A 555 -15.54 44.03 -11.17
N SER A 556 -16.81 44.32 -11.45
CA SER A 556 -17.96 43.78 -10.71
C SER A 556 -18.07 42.25 -10.78
N VAL A 557 -17.79 41.65 -11.95
CA VAL A 557 -17.79 40.19 -12.13
C VAL A 557 -16.66 39.53 -11.35
N TRP A 558 -15.47 40.15 -11.29
CA TRP A 558 -14.34 39.62 -10.53
C TRP A 558 -14.56 39.65 -9.01
N VAL A 559 -15.15 40.72 -8.50
CA VAL A 559 -15.48 40.84 -7.06
C VAL A 559 -16.53 39.80 -6.64
N THR A 560 -17.53 39.51 -7.49
CA THR A 560 -18.56 38.50 -7.19
C THR A 560 -18.06 37.07 -7.40
N PHE A 561 -17.13 36.84 -8.33
CA PHE A 561 -16.55 35.52 -8.57
C PHE A 561 -15.83 34.94 -7.35
N LEU A 562 -15.02 35.74 -6.64
CA LEU A 562 -14.22 35.29 -5.51
C LEU A 562 -15.01 34.56 -4.41
N PRO A 563 -16.08 35.15 -3.80
CA PRO A 563 -16.86 34.46 -2.78
C PRO A 563 -17.61 33.24 -3.32
N ILE A 564 -18.13 33.32 -4.54
CA ILE A 564 -18.91 32.21 -5.14
C ILE A 564 -18.02 31.00 -5.43
N HIS A 565 -16.78 31.24 -5.86
CA HIS A 565 -15.79 30.21 -6.10
C HIS A 565 -15.46 29.40 -4.83
N HIS A 566 -15.48 30.03 -3.65
CA HIS A 566 -15.28 29.32 -2.38
C HIS A 566 -16.51 28.55 -1.90
N SER A 567 -17.71 29.02 -2.24
CA SER A 567 -18.97 28.42 -1.79
C SER A 567 -19.36 27.17 -2.58
N ASN A 568 -18.94 27.07 -3.85
CA ASN A 568 -19.34 25.99 -4.75
C ASN A 568 -18.21 24.97 -4.98
N LYS A 569 -18.57 23.71 -5.17
CA LYS A 569 -17.66 22.60 -5.50
C LYS A 569 -18.13 21.85 -6.75
N GLY A 570 -17.25 21.04 -7.34
CA GLY A 570 -17.58 20.18 -8.49
C GLY A 570 -17.92 20.93 -9.78
N LYS A 571 -18.89 20.42 -10.55
CA LYS A 571 -19.28 20.96 -11.87
C LYS A 571 -19.74 22.42 -11.82
N ALA A 572 -20.43 22.82 -10.74
CA ALA A 572 -20.93 24.18 -10.56
C ALA A 572 -19.79 25.20 -10.40
N MET A 573 -18.70 24.84 -9.72
CA MET A 573 -17.51 25.68 -9.58
C MET A 573 -16.89 26.00 -10.95
N VAL A 574 -16.74 24.98 -11.81
CA VAL A 574 -16.19 25.14 -13.17
C VAL A 574 -17.11 25.99 -14.05
N ALA A 575 -18.43 25.82 -13.95
CA ALA A 575 -19.38 26.67 -14.66
C ALA A 575 -19.26 28.14 -14.24
N MET A 576 -19.08 28.42 -12.95
CA MET A 576 -18.85 29.79 -12.47
C MET A 576 -17.52 30.38 -12.96
N GLU A 577 -16.46 29.58 -13.08
CA GLU A 577 -15.21 30.02 -13.73
C GLU A 577 -15.46 30.42 -15.19
N ILE A 578 -16.24 29.63 -15.95
CA ILE A 578 -16.60 29.96 -17.34
C ILE A 578 -17.41 31.28 -17.42
N PHE A 579 -18.38 31.49 -16.53
CA PHE A 579 -19.14 32.75 -16.49
C PHE A 579 -18.25 33.95 -16.15
N SER A 580 -17.27 33.77 -15.26
CA SER A 580 -16.30 34.81 -14.93
C SER A 580 -15.38 35.17 -16.11
N ILE A 581 -15.27 34.29 -17.10
CA ILE A 581 -14.53 34.55 -18.34
C ILE A 581 -15.43 35.21 -19.39
N LEU A 582 -16.64 34.67 -19.60
CA LEU A 582 -17.57 35.18 -20.62
C LEU A 582 -18.07 36.59 -20.29
N GLY A 583 -18.42 36.85 -19.03
CA GLY A 583 -19.01 38.12 -18.59
C GLY A 583 -18.15 39.35 -18.92
N PRO A 584 -16.87 39.40 -18.47
CA PRO A 584 -16.02 40.55 -18.75
C PRO A 584 -15.68 40.70 -20.23
N ASN A 585 -15.49 39.59 -20.96
CA ASN A 585 -15.25 39.64 -22.41
C ASN A 585 -16.47 40.16 -23.16
N ALA A 586 -17.68 39.73 -22.80
CA ALA A 586 -18.93 40.25 -23.35
C ALA A 586 -19.14 41.73 -23.00
N GLY A 587 -18.77 42.16 -21.78
CA GLY A 587 -18.77 43.56 -21.37
C GLY A 587 -17.81 44.43 -22.19
N LEU A 588 -16.59 43.93 -22.47
CA LEU A 588 -15.62 44.60 -23.34
C LEU A 588 -16.10 44.68 -24.78
N LEU A 589 -16.61 43.58 -25.34
CA LEU A 589 -17.15 43.54 -26.70
C LEU A 589 -18.35 44.47 -26.85
N GLY A 590 -19.34 44.32 -25.96
CA GLY A 590 -20.60 45.04 -25.95
C GLY A 590 -20.41 46.54 -25.80
N CYS A 591 -19.67 46.98 -24.78
CA CYS A 591 -19.58 48.40 -24.47
C CYS A 591 -18.68 49.16 -25.47
N ILE A 592 -17.60 48.55 -25.95
CA ILE A 592 -16.61 49.24 -26.78
C ILE A 592 -16.97 49.19 -28.27
N PHE A 593 -17.50 48.05 -28.75
CA PHE A 593 -17.68 47.83 -30.19
C PHE A 593 -19.13 47.95 -30.65
N VAL A 594 -20.14 47.58 -29.86
CA VAL A 594 -21.55 47.70 -30.30
C VAL A 594 -21.93 49.15 -30.65
N PRO A 595 -21.57 50.20 -29.86
CA PRO A 595 -21.86 51.57 -30.25
C PRO A 595 -21.17 51.97 -31.57
N LYS A 596 -19.96 51.45 -31.82
CA LYS A 596 -19.21 51.73 -33.05
C LYS A 596 -19.82 51.00 -34.26
N CYS A 597 -20.19 49.73 -34.11
CA CYS A 597 -20.92 48.97 -35.14
C CYS A 597 -22.27 49.61 -35.47
N TYR A 598 -23.01 50.07 -34.45
CA TYR A 598 -24.28 50.76 -34.62
C TYR A 598 -24.13 52.03 -35.47
N ILE A 599 -23.11 52.85 -35.19
CA ILE A 599 -22.84 54.06 -35.99
C ILE A 599 -22.45 53.69 -37.43
N ILE A 600 -21.60 52.68 -37.63
CA ILE A 600 -21.12 52.28 -38.96
C ILE A 600 -22.24 51.68 -39.83
N LEU A 601 -23.11 50.82 -39.26
CA LEU A 601 -24.15 50.10 -40.01
C LEU A 601 -25.45 50.90 -40.19
N LEU A 602 -25.89 51.62 -39.15
CA LEU A 602 -27.22 52.26 -39.12
C LEU A 602 -27.16 53.78 -39.31
N ARG A 603 -25.98 54.40 -39.23
CA ARG A 603 -25.76 55.84 -39.41
C ARG A 603 -24.54 56.15 -40.31
N PRO A 604 -24.48 55.61 -41.55
CA PRO A 604 -23.36 55.84 -42.46
C PRO A 604 -23.11 57.34 -42.75
N ASP A 605 -24.14 58.18 -42.62
CA ASP A 605 -24.09 59.64 -42.81
C ASP A 605 -23.04 60.32 -41.91
N LYS A 606 -22.80 59.79 -40.70
CA LYS A 606 -21.81 60.28 -39.74
C LYS A 606 -20.37 59.85 -40.06
N ASN A 607 -20.19 58.87 -40.95
CA ASN A 607 -18.90 58.34 -41.37
C ASN A 607 -18.38 58.98 -42.66
N SER A 608 -19.22 59.79 -43.35
CA SER A 608 -18.83 60.52 -44.55
C SER A 608 -18.19 61.87 -44.20
N LEU A 609 -17.02 62.13 -44.80
CA LEU A 609 -16.26 63.39 -44.66
C LEU A 609 -17.06 64.63 -45.12
N LYS A 610 -18.20 64.44 -45.81
CA LYS A 610 -19.19 65.47 -46.15
C LYS A 610 -19.98 65.98 -44.93
N GLY A 611 -20.27 65.14 -43.93
CA GLY A 611 -20.98 65.55 -42.71
C GLY A 611 -20.15 66.49 -41.83
N LEU A 612 -18.84 66.24 -41.72
CA LEU A 612 -17.92 67.08 -40.95
C LEU A 612 -17.66 68.44 -41.63
N ARG A 613 -17.58 68.47 -42.97
CA ARG A 613 -17.42 69.71 -43.75
C ARG A 613 -18.67 70.60 -43.70
N ASN A 614 -19.87 70.00 -43.64
CA ASN A 614 -21.12 70.76 -43.49
C ASN A 614 -21.31 71.32 -42.08
N GLN A 615 -20.82 70.66 -41.03
CA GLN A 615 -20.82 71.22 -39.67
C GLN A 615 -19.85 72.39 -39.52
N ILE A 616 -18.62 72.29 -40.07
CA ILE A 616 -17.63 73.38 -40.04
C ILE A 616 -18.06 74.55 -40.95
N GLY A 617 -18.71 74.28 -42.08
CA GLY A 617 -19.32 75.30 -42.95
C GLY A 617 -20.50 76.03 -42.30
N SER A 618 -21.34 75.31 -41.54
CA SER A 618 -22.48 75.90 -40.80
C SER A 618 -22.04 76.76 -39.61
N THR A 619 -20.94 76.41 -38.92
CA THR A 619 -20.39 77.26 -37.85
C THR A 619 -19.69 78.51 -38.39
N ARG A 620 -19.13 78.47 -39.60
CA ARG A 620 -18.52 79.66 -40.24
C ARG A 620 -19.58 80.63 -40.77
N ASN A 621 -20.71 80.14 -41.29
CA ASN A 621 -21.82 80.99 -41.75
C ASN A 621 -22.69 81.56 -40.61
N ARG A 622 -22.65 81.01 -39.39
CA ARG A 622 -23.31 81.63 -38.22
C ARG A 622 -22.53 82.79 -37.60
N HIS A 623 -21.24 82.93 -37.89
CA HIS A 623 -20.44 84.06 -37.42
C HIS A 623 -20.31 85.21 -38.45
N SER A 624 -20.75 85.03 -39.70
CA SER A 624 -20.74 86.07 -40.73
C SER A 624 -22.08 86.80 -40.90
N GLY A 625 -23.09 86.52 -40.06
CA GLY A 625 -24.40 87.19 -40.07
C GLY A 625 -24.65 88.15 -38.90
N PHE A 626 -23.61 88.52 -38.15
CA PHE A 626 -23.70 89.42 -36.99
C PHE A 626 -22.81 90.67 -37.09
N ILE A 627 -22.27 90.95 -38.28
CA ILE A 627 -21.67 92.25 -38.63
C ILE A 627 -22.02 92.56 -40.08
N SER A 628 -23.23 93.09 -40.29
CA SER A 628 -23.61 94.08 -41.31
C SER A 628 -25.06 94.46 -41.10
#